data_AF-A0A8T2NAF5-F1
#
_entry.id   AF-A0A8T2NAF5-F1
#
_cell.length_a   1.000
_cell.length_b   1.000
_cell.length_c   1.000
_cell.angle_alpha   90.00
_cell.angle_beta   90.00
_cell.angle_gamma   90.00
#
_symmetry.space_group_name_H-M   'P 1'
#
loop_
_entity.id
_entity.type
_entity.pdbx_description
1 polymer ?
#
loop_
_entity_poly.entity_id
_entity_poly.type
_entity_poly.pdbx_seq_one_letter_code
_entity_poly.pdbx_strand_id
1 'polypeptide(L)'
;MNGHPENFGLKRELGLFSGISFIAGTMIGSGIFMSPQTVLLNVRSPGASLMIWAACGILVMLASLCYAELGTVIRKSGGTYIYITKTWGQPLAFKYIFICVLVMFPSSIAGLALSFAEYAVAPFYQGCPPPLLVVKCAAASGVIILSIVNSLNVRFSVYIQVFCLVAKVLALVVNLPRAVMIAIPMVTVLYLLVNVSYLAAMTPRELMSSSAVAVTWG
;
A
#
# COMPACT_ATOMS: atom_id res chain seq x y z
N MET A 1 33.30 4.02 -41.74
CA MET A 1 32.74 4.64 -40.52
C MET A 1 32.66 3.56 -39.45
N ASN A 2 33.63 3.55 -38.53
CA ASN A 2 33.67 2.59 -37.41
C ASN A 2 32.75 3.11 -36.30
N GLY A 3 31.51 2.63 -36.25
CA GLY A 3 30.59 2.92 -35.15
C GLY A 3 30.97 2.11 -33.92
N HIS A 4 31.71 2.69 -33.00
CA HIS A 4 31.81 2.16 -31.64
C HIS A 4 30.41 2.24 -30.99
N PRO A 5 29.87 1.15 -30.42
CA PRO A 5 28.64 1.22 -29.65
C PRO A 5 28.91 2.03 -28.39
N GLU A 6 28.36 3.24 -28.31
CA GLU A 6 28.41 4.02 -27.08
C GLU A 6 27.67 3.26 -25.97
N ASN A 7 28.41 2.81 -24.97
CA ASN A 7 27.83 2.20 -23.77
C ASN A 7 27.13 3.32 -22.97
N PHE A 8 25.84 3.52 -23.22
CA PHE A 8 24.96 4.33 -22.39
C PHE A 8 24.79 3.65 -21.01
N GLY A 9 25.80 3.76 -20.17
CA GLY A 9 25.78 3.31 -18.78
C GLY A 9 25.00 4.29 -17.92
N LEU A 10 23.97 3.80 -17.21
CA LEU A 10 23.29 4.58 -16.18
C LEU A 10 24.28 4.94 -15.08
N LYS A 11 24.45 6.24 -14.79
CA LYS A 11 25.25 6.69 -13.63
C LYS A 11 24.59 6.21 -12.34
N ARG A 12 25.36 5.57 -11.46
CA ARG A 12 24.92 5.16 -10.12
C ARG A 12 24.99 6.37 -9.18
N GLU A 13 23.91 7.15 -9.15
CA GLU A 13 23.80 8.37 -8.34
C GLU A 13 23.05 8.15 -7.00
N LEU A 14 22.42 6.98 -6.82
CA LEU A 14 21.61 6.68 -5.63
C LEU A 14 22.43 5.91 -4.59
N GLY A 15 22.68 6.54 -3.43
CA GLY A 15 23.22 5.88 -2.24
C GLY A 15 22.15 5.09 -1.45
N LEU A 16 22.57 4.40 -0.38
CA LEU A 16 21.70 3.55 0.43
C LEU A 16 20.50 4.31 1.02
N PHE A 17 20.74 5.45 1.67
CA PHE A 17 19.68 6.25 2.28
C PHE A 17 18.72 6.81 1.24
N SER A 18 19.23 7.37 0.15
CA SER A 18 18.41 7.85 -0.97
C SER A 18 17.58 6.72 -1.59
N GLY A 19 18.14 5.51 -1.67
CA GLY A 19 17.43 4.31 -2.13
C GLY A 19 16.30 3.88 -1.19
N ILE A 20 16.56 3.81 0.12
CA ILE A 20 15.54 3.46 1.13
C ILE A 20 14.40 4.47 1.10
N SER A 21 14.71 5.78 1.12
CA SER A 21 13.70 6.84 1.04
C SER A 21 12.89 6.79 -0.25
N PHE A 22 13.54 6.51 -1.38
CA PHE A 22 12.86 6.37 -2.67
C PHE A 22 11.92 5.15 -2.72
N ILE A 23 12.36 4.00 -2.21
CA ILE A 23 11.53 2.79 -2.13
C ILE A 23 10.35 2.99 -1.18
N ALA A 24 10.60 3.53 0.03
CA ALA A 24 9.54 3.85 0.97
C ALA A 24 8.50 4.81 0.35
N GLY A 25 8.98 5.78 -0.43
CA GLY A 25 8.15 6.76 -1.09
C GLY A 25 7.29 6.26 -2.25
N THR A 26 7.81 5.29 -2.99
CA THR A 26 7.07 4.66 -4.09
C THR A 26 6.13 3.58 -3.59
N MET A 27 6.43 2.91 -2.47
CA MET A 27 5.58 1.89 -1.86
C MET A 27 4.42 2.48 -1.03
N ILE A 28 4.65 3.56 -0.27
CA ILE A 28 3.60 4.18 0.56
C ILE A 28 2.67 5.02 -0.33
N GLY A 29 1.66 4.34 -0.89
CA GLY A 29 0.59 4.93 -1.69
C GLY A 29 -0.52 5.59 -0.87
N SER A 30 -1.47 6.23 -1.55
CA SER A 30 -2.72 6.69 -0.93
C SER A 30 -3.66 5.55 -0.51
N GLY A 31 -3.38 4.32 -0.93
CA GLY A 31 -4.14 3.13 -0.55
C GLY A 31 -4.24 2.93 0.97
N ILE A 32 -3.31 3.47 1.77
CA ILE A 32 -3.40 3.40 3.23
C ILE A 32 -4.65 4.10 3.80
N PHE A 33 -5.21 5.09 3.08
CA PHE A 33 -6.41 5.80 3.51
C PHE A 33 -7.71 5.12 3.05
N MET A 34 -7.67 4.32 1.99
CA MET A 34 -8.83 3.63 1.41
C MET A 34 -8.94 2.17 1.83
N SER A 35 -7.84 1.43 1.71
CA SER A 35 -7.80 -0.01 1.84
C SER A 35 -8.28 -0.52 3.20
N PRO A 36 -8.02 0.14 4.36
CA PRO A 36 -8.52 -0.34 5.64
C PRO A 36 -10.05 -0.41 5.69
N GLN A 37 -10.75 0.58 5.13
CA GLN A 37 -12.21 0.58 5.06
C GLN A 37 -12.70 -0.58 4.20
N THR A 38 -12.11 -0.78 3.02
CA THR A 38 -12.49 -1.88 2.12
C THR A 38 -12.25 -3.25 2.76
N VAL A 39 -11.09 -3.47 3.40
CA VAL A 39 -10.78 -4.74 4.06
C VAL A 39 -11.75 -4.98 5.22
N LEU A 40 -12.00 -3.97 6.05
CA LEU A 40 -12.89 -4.12 7.21
C LEU A 40 -14.34 -4.36 6.79
N LEU A 41 -14.84 -3.72 5.74
CA LEU A 41 -16.20 -3.96 5.24
C LEU A 41 -16.42 -5.39 4.72
N ASN A 42 -15.38 -5.99 4.12
CA ASN A 42 -15.44 -7.36 3.61
C ASN A 42 -15.27 -8.41 4.72
N VAL A 43 -14.33 -8.16 5.64
CA VAL A 43 -13.96 -9.13 6.70
C VAL A 43 -14.85 -9.00 7.93
N ARG A 44 -15.42 -7.81 8.18
CA ARG A 44 -16.33 -7.48 9.29
C ARG A 44 -15.79 -7.74 10.69
N SER A 45 -14.47 -7.97 10.82
CA SER A 45 -13.78 -8.16 12.09
C SER A 45 -12.46 -7.38 12.10
N PRO A 46 -12.26 -6.45 13.05
CA PRO A 46 -11.01 -5.70 13.16
C PRO A 46 -9.79 -6.60 13.36
N GLY A 47 -9.89 -7.63 14.22
CA GLY A 47 -8.79 -8.56 14.47
C GLY A 47 -8.37 -9.33 13.22
N ALA A 48 -9.34 -9.89 12.49
CA ALA A 48 -9.07 -10.59 11.24
C ALA A 48 -8.53 -9.65 10.14
N SER A 49 -8.97 -8.39 10.11
CA SER A 49 -8.41 -7.38 9.19
C SER A 49 -6.92 -7.13 9.44
N LEU A 50 -6.50 -7.05 10.71
CA LEU A 50 -5.09 -6.88 11.08
C LEU A 50 -4.25 -8.11 10.70
N MET A 51 -4.79 -9.32 10.88
CA MET A 51 -4.11 -10.55 10.46
C MET A 51 -3.89 -10.58 8.94
N ILE A 52 -4.88 -10.15 8.15
CA ILE A 52 -4.74 -10.07 6.68
C ILE A 52 -3.65 -9.06 6.29
N TRP A 53 -3.62 -7.89 6.93
CA TRP A 53 -2.57 -6.90 6.70
C TRP A 53 -1.18 -7.44 7.03
N ALA A 54 -1.04 -8.13 8.17
CA ALA A 54 0.23 -8.76 8.56
C ALA A 54 0.66 -9.85 7.56
N ALA A 55 -0.27 -10.72 7.14
CA ALA A 55 0.00 -11.76 6.16
C ALA A 55 0.42 -11.17 4.79
N CYS A 56 -0.27 -10.14 4.31
CA CYS A 56 0.11 -9.43 3.10
C CYS A 56 1.51 -8.80 3.21
N GLY A 57 1.83 -8.20 4.36
CA GLY A 57 3.16 -7.65 4.63
C GLY A 57 4.27 -8.70 4.53
N ILE A 58 4.08 -9.86 5.16
CA ILE A 58 5.03 -10.99 5.08
C ILE A 58 5.20 -11.47 3.65
N LEU A 59 4.10 -11.67 2.91
CA LEU A 59 4.14 -12.11 1.51
C LEU A 59 4.90 -11.13 0.62
N VAL A 60 4.67 -9.82 0.77
CA VAL A 60 5.38 -8.79 0.00
C VAL A 60 6.86 -8.72 0.38
N MET A 61 7.20 -8.90 1.66
CA MET A 61 8.59 -8.98 2.09
C MET A 61 9.31 -10.15 1.42
N LEU A 62 8.73 -11.36 1.46
CA LEU A 62 9.31 -12.53 0.81
C LEU A 62 9.46 -12.33 -0.70
N ALA A 63 8.45 -11.78 -1.37
CA ALA A 63 8.53 -11.45 -2.79
C ALA A 63 9.65 -10.44 -3.07
N SER A 64 9.80 -9.40 -2.23
CA SER A 64 10.86 -8.40 -2.36
C SER A 64 12.26 -9.01 -2.19
N LEU A 65 12.43 -9.98 -1.29
CA LEU A 65 13.70 -10.70 -1.16
C LEU A 65 14.03 -11.51 -2.42
N CYS A 66 13.05 -12.21 -2.99
CA CYS A 66 13.24 -12.92 -4.27
C CYS A 66 13.63 -11.96 -5.40
N TYR A 67 12.98 -10.78 -5.46
CA TYR A 67 13.34 -9.74 -6.43
C TYR A 67 14.72 -9.12 -6.18
N ALA A 68 15.15 -9.03 -4.91
CA ALA A 68 16.49 -8.56 -4.56
C ALA A 68 17.57 -9.54 -5.02
N GLU A 69 17.40 -10.84 -4.76
CA GLU A 69 18.29 -11.89 -5.27
C GLU A 69 18.37 -11.88 -6.81
N LEU A 70 17.22 -11.74 -7.47
CA LEU A 70 17.20 -11.68 -8.93
C LEU A 70 17.89 -10.42 -9.48
N GLY A 71 17.79 -9.30 -8.76
CA GLY A 71 18.46 -8.04 -9.10
C GLY A 71 19.97 -8.03 -8.85
N THR A 72 20.47 -8.83 -7.91
CA THR A 72 21.93 -9.00 -7.70
C THR A 72 22.55 -9.94 -8.73
N VAL A 73 21.79 -10.93 -9.21
CA VAL A 73 22.19 -11.89 -10.25
C VAL A 73 22.12 -11.26 -11.65
N ILE A 74 20.99 -10.64 -12.01
CA ILE A 74 20.75 -10.09 -13.35
C ILE A 74 20.92 -8.56 -13.32
N ARG A 75 22.16 -8.10 -13.46
CA ARG A 75 22.53 -6.67 -13.39
C ARG A 75 22.32 -5.94 -14.71
N LYS A 76 21.13 -6.07 -15.31
CA LYS A 76 20.75 -5.38 -16.55
C LYS A 76 19.56 -4.46 -16.30
N SER A 77 19.54 -3.32 -16.99
CA SER A 77 18.40 -2.40 -16.94
C SER A 77 17.17 -3.01 -17.63
N GLY A 78 16.00 -2.90 -17.01
CA GLY A 78 14.72 -3.38 -17.56
C GLY A 78 13.87 -4.22 -16.60
N GLY A 79 14.32 -4.44 -15.36
CA GLY A 79 13.52 -5.02 -14.28
C GLY A 79 12.89 -6.37 -14.63
N THR A 80 11.63 -6.56 -14.24
CA THR A 80 10.89 -7.82 -14.42
C THR A 80 10.85 -8.29 -15.88
N TYR A 81 10.78 -7.37 -16.84
CA TYR A 81 10.81 -7.73 -18.26
C TYR A 81 12.08 -8.52 -18.60
N ILE A 82 13.26 -8.02 -18.21
CA ILE A 82 14.54 -8.69 -18.48
C ILE A 82 14.66 -10.01 -17.72
N TYR A 83 14.13 -10.08 -16.50
CA TYR A 83 14.11 -11.31 -15.73
C TYR A 83 13.33 -12.42 -16.46
N ILE A 84 12.16 -12.08 -17.01
CA ILE A 84 11.33 -13.02 -17.78
C ILE A 84 12.01 -13.34 -19.11
N THR A 85 12.56 -12.35 -19.82
CA THR A 85 13.28 -12.58 -21.09
C THR A 85 14.44 -13.55 -20.90
N LYS A 86 15.16 -13.45 -19.77
CA LYS A 86 16.33 -14.29 -19.51
C LYS A 86 15.97 -15.72 -19.10
N THR A 87 14.82 -15.92 -18.47
CA THR A 87 14.39 -17.22 -17.93
C THR A 87 13.45 -17.96 -18.88
N TRP A 88 12.46 -17.29 -19.49
CA TRP A 88 11.40 -17.89 -20.32
C TRP A 88 11.39 -17.36 -21.76
N GLY A 89 12.35 -16.50 -22.13
CA GLY A 89 12.53 -16.00 -23.49
C GLY A 89 11.63 -14.80 -23.86
N GLN A 90 11.82 -14.33 -25.08
CA GLN A 90 11.14 -13.14 -25.64
C GLN A 90 9.60 -13.22 -25.71
N PRO A 91 8.95 -14.33 -26.14
CA PRO A 91 7.50 -14.30 -26.36
C PRO A 91 6.70 -14.12 -25.07
N LEU A 92 7.17 -14.67 -23.94
CA LEU A 92 6.50 -14.48 -22.66
C LEU A 92 6.77 -13.10 -22.07
N ALA A 93 8.00 -12.60 -22.22
CA ALA A 93 8.34 -11.25 -21.79
C ALA A 93 7.50 -10.19 -22.53
N PHE A 94 7.25 -10.39 -23.83
CA PHE A 94 6.35 -9.55 -24.62
C PHE A 94 4.91 -9.62 -24.10
N LYS A 95 4.38 -10.83 -23.86
CA LYS A 95 3.02 -11.00 -23.29
C LYS A 95 2.89 -10.29 -21.94
N TYR A 96 3.89 -10.43 -21.07
CA TYR A 96 3.90 -9.76 -19.76
C TYR A 96 3.83 -8.24 -19.91
N ILE A 97 4.76 -7.62 -20.66
CA ILE A 97 4.79 -6.16 -20.79
C ILE A 97 3.54 -5.63 -21.51
N PHE A 98 3.00 -6.39 -22.46
CA PHE A 98 1.77 -6.03 -23.17
C PHE A 98 0.57 -5.95 -22.21
N ILE A 99 0.39 -6.96 -21.34
CA ILE A 99 -0.65 -6.94 -20.31
C ILE A 99 -0.41 -5.81 -19.30
N CYS A 100 0.85 -5.57 -18.92
CA CYS A 100 1.17 -4.48 -18.00
C CYS A 100 0.78 -3.11 -18.57
N VAL A 101 1.14 -2.83 -19.82
CA VAL A 101 0.89 -1.54 -20.48
C VAL A 101 -0.59 -1.33 -20.80
N LEU A 102 -1.30 -2.36 -21.27
CA LEU A 102 -2.71 -2.20 -21.66
C LEU A 102 -3.69 -2.32 -20.49
N VAL A 103 -3.37 -3.11 -19.47
CA VAL A 103 -4.34 -3.45 -18.41
C VAL A 103 -3.84 -2.97 -17.06
N MET A 104 -2.67 -3.40 -16.62
CA MET A 104 -2.24 -3.21 -15.23
C MET A 104 -1.98 -1.74 -14.87
N PHE A 105 -1.17 -1.03 -15.68
CA PHE A 105 -0.81 0.36 -15.40
C PHE A 105 -2.00 1.32 -15.56
N PRO A 106 -2.80 1.25 -16.65
CA PRO A 106 -3.96 2.13 -16.80
C PRO A 106 -5.00 1.91 -15.70
N SER A 107 -5.28 0.65 -15.35
CA SER A 107 -6.22 0.32 -14.26
C SER A 107 -5.75 0.87 -12.92
N SER A 108 -4.45 0.76 -12.63
CA SER A 108 -3.85 1.30 -11.39
C SER A 108 -3.94 2.82 -11.32
N ILE A 109 -3.65 3.52 -12.42
CA ILE A 109 -3.77 4.98 -12.50
C ILE A 109 -5.23 5.41 -12.35
N ALA A 110 -6.16 4.73 -13.02
CA ALA A 110 -7.59 5.02 -12.95
C ALA A 110 -8.16 4.82 -11.53
N GLY A 111 -7.85 3.70 -10.88
CA GLY A 111 -8.30 3.42 -9.51
C GLY A 111 -7.79 4.45 -8.50
N LEU A 112 -6.51 4.85 -8.64
CA LEU A 112 -5.91 5.90 -7.83
C LEU A 112 -6.57 7.27 -8.08
N ALA A 113 -6.78 7.64 -9.33
CA ALA A 113 -7.38 8.92 -9.71
C ALA A 113 -8.84 9.04 -9.25
N LEU A 114 -9.63 7.96 -9.38
CA LEU A 114 -11.01 7.90 -8.89
C LEU A 114 -11.06 8.06 -7.37
N SER A 115 -10.19 7.33 -6.65
CA SER A 115 -10.10 7.44 -5.20
C SER A 115 -9.76 8.86 -4.75
N PHE A 116 -8.78 9.48 -5.42
CA PHE A 116 -8.40 10.88 -5.15
C PHE A 116 -9.56 11.84 -5.44
N ALA A 117 -10.23 11.69 -6.58
CA ALA A 117 -11.34 12.54 -6.97
C ALA A 117 -12.50 12.45 -5.98
N GLU A 118 -12.84 11.26 -5.50
CA GLU A 118 -13.90 11.04 -4.52
C GLU A 118 -13.64 11.83 -3.23
N TYR A 119 -12.41 11.76 -2.69
CA TYR A 119 -12.04 12.56 -1.52
C TYR A 119 -11.94 14.06 -1.81
N ALA A 120 -11.51 14.45 -3.00
CA ALA A 120 -11.38 15.86 -3.38
C ALA A 120 -12.74 16.54 -3.51
N VAL A 121 -13.77 15.82 -3.99
CA VAL A 121 -15.12 16.37 -4.16
C VAL A 121 -16.01 16.22 -2.93
N ALA A 122 -15.69 15.28 -2.03
CA ALA A 122 -16.49 15.00 -0.83
C ALA A 122 -16.84 16.26 0.02
N PRO A 123 -15.96 17.25 0.24
CA PRO A 123 -16.29 18.44 1.02
C PRO A 123 -17.41 19.31 0.42
N PHE A 124 -17.65 19.21 -0.90
CA PHE A 124 -18.69 19.98 -1.59
C PHE A 124 -20.07 19.31 -1.56
N TYR A 125 -20.13 18.04 -1.15
CA TYR A 125 -21.34 17.24 -1.06
C TYR A 125 -21.56 16.78 0.39
N GLN A 126 -21.69 17.73 1.31
CA GLN A 126 -21.92 17.41 2.72
C GLN A 126 -23.31 16.80 2.90
N GLY A 127 -23.35 15.53 3.33
CA GLY A 127 -24.60 14.81 3.60
C GLY A 127 -25.21 14.04 2.42
N CYS A 128 -24.59 14.07 1.24
CA CYS A 128 -24.99 13.23 0.11
C CYS A 128 -23.78 12.63 -0.61
N PRO A 129 -23.91 11.44 -1.22
CA PRO A 129 -22.82 10.86 -2.01
C PRO A 129 -22.59 11.72 -3.27
N PRO A 130 -21.33 12.03 -3.61
CA PRO A 130 -21.03 12.82 -4.81
C PRO A 130 -21.48 12.06 -6.07
N PRO A 131 -22.08 12.76 -7.06
CA PRO A 131 -22.55 12.11 -8.27
C PRO A 131 -21.39 11.52 -9.06
N LEU A 132 -21.57 10.29 -9.55
CA LEU A 132 -20.54 9.51 -10.23
C LEU A 132 -19.89 10.25 -11.40
N LEU A 133 -20.67 11.03 -12.14
CA LEU A 133 -20.17 11.81 -13.28
C LEU A 133 -19.13 12.84 -12.84
N VAL A 134 -19.37 13.55 -11.73
CA VAL A 134 -18.46 14.58 -11.22
C VAL A 134 -17.15 13.96 -10.75
N VAL A 135 -17.22 12.83 -10.04
CA VAL A 135 -16.03 12.07 -9.60
C VAL A 135 -15.20 11.62 -10.81
N LYS A 136 -15.84 11.04 -11.84
CA LYS A 136 -15.16 10.58 -13.06
C LYS A 136 -14.53 11.73 -13.84
N CYS A 137 -15.24 12.84 -14.01
CA CYS A 137 -14.71 14.02 -14.69
C CYS A 137 -13.53 14.64 -13.94
N ALA A 138 -13.62 14.73 -12.60
CA ALA A 138 -12.53 15.22 -11.76
C ALA A 138 -11.30 14.30 -11.78
N ALA A 139 -11.51 12.98 -11.79
CA ALA A 139 -10.42 12.00 -11.94
C ALA A 139 -9.74 12.13 -13.32
N ALA A 140 -10.53 12.20 -14.39
CA ALA A 140 -10.03 12.34 -15.75
C ALA A 140 -9.23 13.65 -15.95
N SER A 141 -9.75 14.77 -15.46
CA SER A 141 -9.04 16.05 -15.51
C SER A 141 -7.74 16.02 -14.71
N GLY A 142 -7.76 15.43 -13.51
CA GLY A 142 -6.56 15.25 -12.69
C GLY A 142 -5.47 14.43 -13.39
N VAL A 143 -5.84 13.33 -14.04
CA VAL A 143 -4.90 12.50 -14.83
C VAL A 143 -4.33 13.29 -15.99
N ILE A 144 -5.18 13.97 -16.78
CA ILE A 144 -4.73 14.75 -17.95
C ILE A 144 -3.77 15.85 -17.52
N ILE A 145 -4.08 16.59 -16.44
CA ILE A 145 -3.21 17.65 -15.92
C ILE A 145 -1.85 17.07 -15.50
N LEU A 146 -1.84 15.98 -14.73
CA LEU A 146 -0.59 15.34 -14.29
C LEU A 146 0.22 14.80 -15.48
N SER A 147 -0.44 14.22 -16.48
CA SER A 147 0.21 13.76 -17.71
C SER A 147 0.85 14.92 -18.48
N ILE A 148 0.15 16.04 -18.65
CA ILE A 148 0.71 17.24 -19.29
C ILE A 148 1.92 17.75 -18.51
N VAL A 149 1.81 17.87 -17.18
CA VAL A 149 2.92 18.30 -16.32
C VAL A 149 4.13 17.38 -16.48
N ASN A 150 3.89 16.07 -16.52
CA ASN A 150 4.94 15.08 -16.71
C ASN A 150 5.61 15.16 -18.09
N SER A 151 4.82 15.41 -19.14
CA SER A 151 5.32 15.58 -20.51
C SER A 151 6.09 16.89 -20.71
N LEU A 152 5.77 17.95 -19.97
CA LEU A 152 6.45 19.25 -20.06
C LEU A 152 7.77 19.27 -19.27
N ASN A 153 7.77 18.78 -18.03
CA ASN A 153 8.98 18.77 -17.20
C ASN A 153 8.96 17.67 -16.13
N VAL A 154 9.63 16.55 -16.42
CA VAL A 154 9.73 15.41 -15.50
C VAL A 154 10.35 15.77 -14.15
N ARG A 155 11.27 16.76 -14.10
CA ARG A 155 11.87 17.19 -12.83
C ARG A 155 10.84 17.82 -11.92
N PHE A 156 9.91 18.58 -12.49
CA PHE A 156 8.80 19.17 -11.74
C PHE A 156 7.85 18.08 -11.20
N SER A 157 7.58 17.02 -11.97
CA SER A 157 6.83 15.85 -11.45
C SER A 157 7.52 15.17 -10.27
N VAL A 158 8.85 15.05 -10.31
CA VAL A 158 9.62 14.50 -9.17
C VAL A 158 9.48 15.37 -7.93
N TYR A 159 9.54 16.70 -8.07
CA TYR A 159 9.31 17.62 -6.94
C TYR A 159 7.89 17.49 -6.38
N ILE A 160 6.87 17.42 -7.22
CA ILE A 160 5.47 17.19 -6.79
C ILE A 160 5.37 15.86 -6.04
N GLN A 161 6.00 14.80 -6.54
CA GLN A 161 5.98 13.48 -5.90
C GLN A 161 6.63 13.50 -4.51
N VAL A 162 7.78 14.16 -4.37
CA VAL A 162 8.46 14.33 -3.07
C VAL A 162 7.62 15.17 -2.10
N PHE A 163 7.00 16.24 -2.57
CA PHE A 163 6.11 17.05 -1.76
C PHE A 163 4.90 16.24 -1.25
N CYS A 164 4.22 15.52 -2.15
CA CYS A 164 3.10 14.64 -1.80
C CYS A 164 3.51 13.54 -0.82
N LEU A 165 4.73 13.02 -0.95
CA LEU A 165 5.28 12.05 -0.01
C LEU A 165 5.43 12.65 1.39
N VAL A 166 6.04 13.82 1.50
CA VAL A 166 6.22 14.49 2.79
C VAL A 166 4.86 14.78 3.43
N ALA A 167 3.90 15.27 2.65
CA ALA A 167 2.53 15.51 3.12
C ALA A 167 1.86 14.22 3.64
N LYS A 168 1.99 13.09 2.91
CA LYS A 168 1.46 11.79 3.35
C LYS A 168 2.10 11.31 4.65
N VAL A 169 3.43 11.41 4.76
CA VAL A 169 4.17 11.01 5.97
C VAL A 169 3.75 11.86 7.16
N LEU A 170 3.62 13.18 6.98
CA LEU A 170 3.13 14.07 8.03
C LEU A 170 1.71 13.71 8.48
N ALA A 171 0.81 13.45 7.52
CA ALA A 171 -0.55 13.00 7.84
C ALA A 171 -0.55 11.70 8.65
N LEU A 172 0.33 10.75 8.30
CA LEU A 172 0.48 9.49 9.02
C LEU A 172 1.02 9.72 10.45
N VAL A 173 2.04 10.57 10.60
CA VAL A 173 2.64 10.91 11.90
C VAL A 173 1.65 11.61 12.83
N VAL A 174 0.69 12.37 12.31
CA VAL A 174 -0.35 13.01 13.12
C VAL A 174 -1.48 12.03 13.48
N ASN A 175 -1.90 11.20 12.53
CA ASN A 175 -3.05 10.31 12.72
C ASN A 175 -2.73 9.06 13.53
N LEU A 176 -1.51 8.52 13.41
CA LEU A 176 -1.10 7.29 14.09
C LEU A 176 -1.08 7.43 15.62
N PRO A 177 -0.50 8.48 16.24
CA PRO A 177 -0.57 8.68 17.68
C PRO A 177 -2.00 8.87 18.19
N ARG A 178 -2.84 9.60 17.45
CA ARG A 178 -4.27 9.76 17.78
C ARG A 178 -4.98 8.41 17.80
N ALA A 179 -4.73 7.56 16.80
CA ALA A 179 -5.29 6.22 16.75
C ALA A 179 -4.81 5.36 17.94
N VAL A 180 -3.51 5.40 18.26
CA VAL A 180 -2.93 4.67 19.40
C VAL A 180 -3.52 5.14 20.74
N MET A 181 -3.66 6.45 20.94
CA MET A 181 -4.27 7.02 22.15
C MET A 181 -5.74 6.61 22.34
N ILE A 182 -6.46 6.29 21.26
CA ILE A 182 -7.84 5.81 21.34
C ILE A 182 -7.87 4.28 21.51
N ALA A 183 -7.02 3.56 20.77
CA ALA A 183 -6.99 2.10 20.75
C ALA A 183 -6.52 1.49 22.07
N ILE A 184 -5.46 2.02 22.68
CA ILE A 184 -4.91 1.51 23.94
C ILE A 184 -5.97 1.50 25.06
N PRO A 185 -6.61 2.63 25.41
CA PRO A 185 -7.62 2.62 26.47
C PRO A 185 -8.85 1.79 26.10
N MET A 186 -9.26 1.76 24.84
CA MET A 186 -10.37 0.92 24.39
C MET A 186 -10.08 -0.57 24.63
N VAL A 187 -8.88 -1.05 24.26
CA VAL A 187 -8.45 -2.44 24.50
C VAL A 187 -8.35 -2.73 25.99
N THR A 188 -7.80 -1.81 26.78
CA THR A 188 -7.72 -1.95 28.24
C THR A 188 -9.11 -2.09 28.86
N VAL A 189 -10.09 -1.27 28.44
CA VAL A 189 -11.47 -1.34 28.95
C VAL A 189 -12.13 -2.65 28.54
N LEU A 190 -12.01 -3.07 27.29
CA LEU A 190 -12.55 -4.36 26.83
C LEU A 190 -11.94 -5.54 27.58
N TYR A 191 -10.63 -5.52 27.82
CA TYR A 191 -9.92 -6.54 28.61
C TYR A 191 -10.46 -6.61 30.05
N LEU A 192 -10.64 -5.45 30.70
CA LEU A 192 -11.23 -5.41 32.05
C LEU A 192 -12.67 -5.92 32.06
N LEU A 193 -13.48 -5.55 31.07
CA LEU A 193 -14.87 -6.01 30.96
C LEU A 193 -14.96 -7.53 30.75
N VAL A 194 -14.08 -8.10 29.92
CA VAL A 194 -14.01 -9.56 29.74
C VAL A 194 -13.63 -10.24 31.06
N ASN A 195 -12.62 -9.74 31.77
CA ASN A 195 -12.24 -10.30 33.07
C ASN A 195 -13.36 -10.19 34.12
N VAL A 196 -14.08 -9.06 34.17
CA VAL A 196 -15.24 -8.90 35.04
C VAL A 196 -16.37 -9.85 34.65
N SER A 197 -16.64 -10.01 33.35
CA SER A 197 -17.66 -10.95 32.87
C SER A 197 -17.31 -12.40 33.23
N TYR A 198 -16.02 -12.76 33.16
CA TYR A 198 -15.51 -14.07 33.56
C TYR A 198 -15.68 -14.30 35.07
N LEU A 199 -15.37 -13.29 35.89
CA LEU A 199 -15.56 -13.33 37.34
C LEU A 199 -17.04 -13.33 37.77
N ALA A 200 -17.93 -12.72 36.97
CA ALA A 200 -19.37 -12.72 37.22
C ALA A 200 -20.06 -14.03 36.82
N ALA A 201 -19.50 -14.76 35.84
CA ALA A 201 -20.05 -16.02 35.35
C ALA A 201 -19.57 -17.26 36.13
N MET A 202 -18.38 -17.24 36.74
CA MET A 202 -17.85 -18.36 37.54
C MET A 202 -17.99 -18.14 39.04
N THR A 203 -18.47 -19.15 39.77
CA THR A 203 -18.53 -19.10 41.24
C THR A 203 -17.15 -19.38 41.86
N PRO A 204 -16.79 -18.80 43.02
CA PRO A 204 -15.45 -18.92 43.63
C PRO A 204 -14.97 -20.35 43.89
N ARG A 205 -15.90 -21.32 43.95
CA ARG A 205 -15.59 -22.73 44.19
C ARG A 205 -15.12 -23.46 42.93
N GLU A 206 -15.58 -23.07 41.74
CA GLU A 206 -15.14 -23.63 40.46
C GLU A 206 -13.76 -23.10 40.04
N LEU A 207 -13.45 -21.87 40.45
CA LEU A 207 -12.20 -21.17 40.11
C LEU A 207 -10.98 -21.72 40.87
N MET A 208 -11.19 -22.32 42.05
CA MET A 208 -10.13 -22.95 42.86
C MET A 208 -9.97 -24.45 42.62
N SER A 209 -10.93 -25.12 41.97
CA SER A 209 -10.89 -26.58 41.75
C SER A 209 -10.31 -26.99 40.39
N SER A 210 -10.07 -26.05 39.47
CA SER A 210 -9.64 -26.34 38.10
C SER A 210 -8.18 -25.93 37.87
N SER A 211 -7.32 -26.93 37.63
CA SER A 211 -5.88 -26.75 37.45
C SER A 211 -5.46 -26.19 36.07
N ALA A 212 -6.41 -25.89 35.16
CA ALA A 212 -6.21 -25.04 33.99
C ALA A 212 -7.56 -24.80 33.29
N VAL A 213 -8.19 -23.64 33.54
CA VAL A 213 -9.53 -23.32 33.03
C VAL A 213 -9.60 -23.16 31.49
N ALA A 214 -8.45 -23.05 30.81
CA ALA A 214 -8.39 -23.04 29.34
C ALA A 214 -8.71 -24.40 28.69
N VAL A 215 -8.74 -25.50 29.46
CA VAL A 215 -8.97 -26.87 28.95
C VAL A 215 -10.43 -27.31 29.12
N THR A 216 -11.25 -26.62 29.92
CA THR A 216 -12.64 -27.05 30.21
C THR A 216 -13.66 -26.63 29.14
N TRP A 217 -13.24 -25.89 28.11
CA TRP A 217 -14.12 -25.40 27.03
C TRP A 217 -13.59 -25.79 25.64
N GLY A 218 -13.04 -27.00 25.51
CA GLY A 218 -12.79 -27.69 24.24
C GLY A 218 -13.85 -28.74 23.97
#